data_AF-A0A4Q0XXX2-F1
#
_entry.id   AF-A0A4Q0XXX2-F1
#
_cell.length_a   1.000
_cell.length_b   1.000
_cell.length_c   1.000
_cell.angle_alpha   90.00
_cell.angle_beta   90.00
_cell.angle_gamma   90.00
#
_symmetry.space_group_name_H-M   'P 1'
#
loop_
_entity.id
_entity.type
_entity.pdbx_description
1 polymer ?
#
loop_
_entity_poly.entity_id
_entity_poly.type
_entity_poly.pdbx_seq_one_letter_code
_entity_poly.pdbx_strand_id
1 'polypeptide(L)'
;MDIELEKVKVQQQNVILAYVLWWFLGIFGAHRFYTGQSKGWLYIVLFIVAAITLFAIIGYFIFVGLFIWWIIDGFNLHKIVKLQNLEVLNNYEKQQMNNA
;
A
#
# COMPACT_ATOMS: atom_id res chain seq x y z
N MET A 1 -1.07 26.71 16.28
CA MET A 1 -0.48 25.41 16.65
C MET A 1 -1.49 24.28 16.47
N ASP A 2 -2.75 24.50 16.87
CA ASP A 2 -3.81 23.46 16.84
C ASP A 2 -4.18 23.00 15.42
N ILE A 3 -4.28 23.93 14.47
CA ILE A 3 -4.68 23.65 13.08
C ILE A 3 -3.65 22.77 12.34
N GLU A 4 -2.35 23.00 12.56
CA GLU A 4 -1.30 22.24 11.86
C GLU A 4 -1.22 20.79 12.36
N LEU A 5 -1.38 20.58 13.66
CA LEU A 5 -1.44 19.23 14.22
C LEU A 5 -2.66 18.45 13.71
N GLU A 6 -3.80 19.13 13.54
CA GLU A 6 -5.01 18.53 12.98
C GLU A 6 -4.82 18.10 11.52
N LYS A 7 -4.19 18.94 10.68
CA LYS A 7 -3.83 18.59 9.30
C LYS A 7 -2.97 17.33 9.23
N VAL A 8 -1.99 17.21 10.13
CA VAL A 8 -1.10 16.05 10.21
C VAL A 8 -1.86 14.77 10.56
N LYS A 9 -2.81 14.83 11.50
CA LYS A 9 -3.66 13.68 11.85
C LYS A 9 -4.52 13.21 10.67
N VAL A 10 -5.05 14.14 9.87
CA VAL A 10 -5.85 13.82 8.68
C VAL A 10 -5.02 13.16 7.58
N GLN A 11 -3.71 13.44 7.51
CA GLN A 11 -2.80 12.80 6.55
C GLN A 11 -2.41 11.37 6.94
N GLN A 12 -2.67 10.96 8.19
CA GLN A 12 -2.37 9.60 8.62
C GLN A 12 -3.34 8.59 7.98
N GLN A 13 -2.78 7.48 7.53
CA GLN A 13 -3.50 6.39 6.94
C GLN A 13 -4.16 5.51 8.00
N ASN A 14 -5.34 5.01 7.66
CA ASN A 14 -6.10 4.07 8.47
C ASN A 14 -5.74 2.63 8.09
N VAL A 15 -5.22 1.87 9.05
CA VAL A 15 -4.83 0.47 8.88
C VAL A 15 -5.99 -0.44 8.50
N ILE A 16 -7.20 -0.18 9.04
CA ILE A 16 -8.40 -0.97 8.74
C ILE A 16 -8.78 -0.76 7.28
N LEU A 17 -8.76 0.49 6.81
CA LEU A 17 -9.05 0.80 5.40
C LEU A 17 -8.03 0.14 4.47
N ALA A 18 -6.75 0.13 4.85
CA ALA A 18 -5.71 -0.58 4.11
C ALA A 18 -6.04 -2.08 3.97
N TYR A 19 -6.45 -2.74 5.06
CA TYR A 19 -6.84 -4.16 5.04
C TYR A 19 -8.12 -4.42 4.23
N VAL A 20 -9.10 -3.52 4.29
CA VAL A 20 -10.30 -3.59 3.45
C VAL A 20 -9.92 -3.53 1.96
N LEU A 21 -9.05 -2.59 1.59
CA LEU A 21 -8.54 -2.48 0.22
C LEU A 21 -7.73 -3.71 -0.21
N TRP A 22 -6.93 -4.27 0.69
CA TRP A 22 -6.17 -5.49 0.44
C TRP A 22 -7.07 -6.70 0.21
N TRP A 23 -8.15 -6.84 0.98
CA TRP A 23 -9.06 -7.97 0.83
C TRP A 23 -9.90 -7.90 -0.44
N PHE A 24 -10.56 -6.76 -0.71
CA PHE A 24 -11.50 -6.64 -1.83
C PHE A 24 -10.82 -6.28 -3.16
N LEU A 25 -9.78 -5.44 -3.14
CA LEU A 25 -9.11 -4.93 -4.34
C LEU A 25 -7.60 -5.27 -4.36
N GLY A 26 -7.13 -6.15 -3.48
CA GLY A 26 -5.69 -6.43 -3.35
C GLY A 26 -5.08 -7.13 -4.55
N ILE A 27 -5.86 -7.92 -5.31
CA ILE A 27 -5.37 -8.53 -6.55
C ILE A 27 -5.07 -7.50 -7.64
N PHE A 28 -5.69 -6.30 -7.55
CA PHE A 28 -5.39 -5.15 -8.40
C PHE A 28 -4.35 -4.21 -7.78
N GLY A 29 -3.87 -4.50 -6.56
CA GLY A 29 -2.85 -3.70 -5.87
C GLY A 29 -3.36 -2.44 -5.19
N ALA A 30 -4.66 -2.28 -4.94
CA ALA A 30 -5.23 -1.04 -4.37
C ALA A 30 -4.65 -0.69 -2.99
N HIS A 31 -4.33 -1.69 -2.16
CA HIS A 31 -3.67 -1.47 -0.86
C HIS A 31 -2.32 -0.78 -1.01
N ARG A 32 -1.57 -1.06 -2.10
CA ARG A 32 -0.29 -0.42 -2.40
C ARG A 32 -0.46 1.02 -2.88
N PHE A 33 -1.51 1.29 -3.66
CA PHE A 33 -1.83 2.67 -4.07
C PHE A 33 -2.27 3.53 -2.88
N TYR A 34 -3.11 2.99 -1.99
CA TYR A 34 -3.52 3.69 -0.77
C TYR A 34 -2.35 4.00 0.15
N THR A 35 -1.46 3.01 0.32
CA THR A 35 -0.22 3.19 1.08
C THR A 35 0.88 3.86 0.26
N GLY A 36 0.61 4.60 -0.82
CA GLY A 36 1.64 5.37 -1.54
C GLY A 36 2.85 4.59 -2.06
N GLN A 37 2.77 3.26 -2.17
CA GLN A 37 3.89 2.44 -2.63
C GLN A 37 3.99 2.49 -4.16
N SER A 38 5.14 2.96 -4.67
CA SER A 38 5.41 3.16 -6.10
C SER A 38 5.17 1.93 -7.00
N LYS A 39 5.26 0.72 -6.44
CA LYS A 39 5.15 -0.55 -7.18
C LYS A 39 3.73 -1.14 -7.25
N GLY A 40 2.68 -0.40 -6.89
CA GLY A 40 1.29 -0.89 -6.95
C GLY A 40 0.83 -1.34 -8.34
N TRP A 41 1.29 -0.66 -9.40
CA TRP A 41 0.95 -0.95 -10.80
C TRP A 41 1.38 -2.34 -11.28
N LEU A 42 2.36 -2.96 -10.62
CA LEU A 42 2.83 -4.31 -10.97
C LEU A 42 1.74 -5.36 -10.78
N TYR A 43 0.82 -5.19 -9.82
CA TYR A 43 -0.32 -6.11 -9.66
C TYR A 43 -1.20 -6.11 -10.90
N ILE A 44 -1.50 -4.93 -11.45
CA ILE A 44 -2.33 -4.78 -12.65
C ILE A 44 -1.63 -5.42 -13.86
N VAL A 45 -0.34 -5.11 -14.06
CA VAL A 45 0.43 -5.65 -15.19
C VAL A 45 0.54 -7.16 -15.12
N LEU A 46 0.92 -7.71 -13.95
CA LEU A 46 1.04 -9.16 -13.78
C LEU A 46 -0.31 -9.86 -13.89
N PHE A 47 -1.40 -9.27 -13.39
CA PHE A 47 -2.74 -9.83 -13.54
C PHE A 47 -3.14 -9.92 -15.01
N ILE A 48 -2.91 -8.85 -15.80
CA ILE A 48 -3.19 -8.85 -17.25
C ILE A 48 -2.33 -9.89 -17.96
N VAL A 49 -1.03 -9.95 -17.68
CA VAL A 49 -0.12 -10.94 -18.27
C VAL A 49 -0.54 -12.35 -17.90
N ALA A 50 -0.89 -12.62 -16.64
CA ALA A 50 -1.36 -13.92 -16.19
C ALA A 50 -2.68 -14.31 -16.85
N ALA A 51 -3.62 -13.37 -16.99
CA ALA A 51 -4.89 -13.60 -17.65
C ALA A 51 -4.74 -13.90 -19.14
N ILE A 52 -3.88 -13.16 -19.85
CA ILE A 52 -3.57 -13.42 -21.27
C ILE A 52 -2.89 -14.78 -21.42
N THR A 53 -1.95 -15.13 -20.54
CA THR A 53 -1.18 -16.38 -20.62
C THR A 53 -1.86 -17.58 -19.95
N LEU A 54 -3.12 -17.47 -19.51
CA LEU A 54 -3.84 -18.51 -18.77
C LEU A 54 -4.05 -19.80 -19.59
N PHE A 55 -4.14 -19.69 -20.92
CA PHE A 55 -4.23 -20.84 -21.83
C PHE A 55 -2.93 -21.67 -21.87
N ALA A 56 -1.83 -21.10 -21.39
CA ALA A 56 -0.57 -21.78 -21.18
C ALA A 56 -0.39 -22.09 -19.69
N ILE A 57 0.34 -23.16 -19.37
CA ILE A 57 0.67 -23.55 -17.99
C ILE A 57 1.35 -22.39 -17.24
N ILE A 58 2.04 -21.49 -17.96
CA ILE A 58 2.76 -20.35 -17.39
C ILE A 58 1.85 -19.34 -16.68
N GLY A 59 0.61 -19.13 -17.15
CA GLY A 59 -0.32 -18.20 -16.50
C GLY A 59 -0.65 -18.63 -15.08
N TYR A 60 -0.78 -19.94 -14.84
CA TYR A 60 -1.02 -20.50 -13.51
C TYR A 60 0.13 -20.22 -12.54
N PHE A 61 1.39 -20.37 -12.98
CA PHE A 61 2.54 -20.05 -12.15
C PHE A 61 2.58 -18.57 -11.75
N ILE A 62 2.19 -17.66 -12.66
CA ILE A 62 2.12 -16.22 -12.36
C ILE A 62 1.01 -15.96 -11.34
N PHE A 63 -0.17 -16.59 -11.47
CA PHE A 63 -1.25 -16.47 -10.47
C PHE A 63 -0.83 -16.96 -9.09
N VAL A 64 -0.12 -18.09 -9.00
CA VAL A 64 0.42 -18.59 -7.72
C VAL A 64 1.41 -17.58 -7.13
N GLY A 65 2.30 -17.03 -7.95
CA GLY A 65 3.23 -15.97 -7.52
C GLY A 65 2.52 -14.71 -7.01
N LEU A 66 1.50 -14.25 -7.74
CA LEU A 66 0.64 -13.12 -7.32
C LEU A 66 -0.07 -13.41 -6.00
N PHE A 67 -0.57 -14.63 -5.81
CA PHE A 67 -1.25 -15.03 -4.57
C PHE A 67 -0.29 -15.05 -3.37
N ILE A 68 0.91 -15.60 -3.54
CA ILE A 68 1.95 -15.58 -2.50
C ILE A 68 2.33 -14.13 -2.17
N TRP A 69 2.52 -13.28 -3.18
CA TRP A 69 2.84 -11.87 -2.97
C TRP A 69 1.71 -11.14 -2.22
N TRP A 70 0.46 -11.41 -2.59
CA TRP A 70 -0.72 -10.86 -1.91
C TRP A 70 -0.75 -11.26 -0.42
N ILE A 71 -0.41 -12.51 -0.07
CA ILE A 71 -0.30 -12.95 1.34
C ILE A 71 0.82 -12.19 2.07
N ILE A 72 2.01 -12.10 1.47
CA ILE A 72 3.16 -11.39 2.05
C ILE A 72 2.81 -9.92 2.33
N ASP A 73 2.05 -9.29 1.42
CA ASP A 73 1.59 -7.92 1.61
C ASP A 73 0.64 -7.80 2.80
N GLY A 74 -0.26 -8.75 3.03
CA GLY A 74 -1.15 -8.75 4.20
C GLY A 74 -0.40 -8.68 5.53
N PHE A 75 0.72 -9.41 5.66
CA PHE A 75 1.57 -9.35 6.87
C PHE A 75 2.35 -8.04 6.97
N ASN A 76 2.83 -7.52 5.85
CA ASN A 76 3.63 -6.28 5.83
C ASN A 76 2.77 -5.01 5.94
N LEU A 77 1.48 -5.09 5.67
CA LEU A 77 0.61 -3.92 5.55
C LEU A 77 0.54 -3.08 6.82
N HIS A 78 0.41 -3.74 7.98
CA HIS A 78 0.42 -3.05 9.27
C HIS A 78 1.70 -2.25 9.48
N LYS A 79 2.86 -2.85 9.15
CA LYS A 79 4.17 -2.19 9.26
C LYS A 79 4.27 -0.98 8.34
N ILE A 80 3.80 -1.11 7.09
CA ILE A 80 3.87 -0.04 6.09
C ILE A 80 3.03 1.16 6.53
N VAL A 81 1.77 0.93 6.92
CA VAL A 81 0.88 2.00 7.40
C VAL A 81 1.49 2.71 8.61
N LYS A 82 2.07 1.95 9.55
CA LYS A 82 2.75 2.51 10.72
C LYS A 82 3.93 3.38 10.32
N LEU A 83 4.79 2.90 9.42
CA LEU A 83 5.97 3.64 8.97
C LEU A 83 5.59 4.94 8.26
N GLN A 84 4.54 4.92 7.45
CA GLN A 84 4.08 6.12 6.73
C GLN A 84 3.49 7.16 7.68
N ASN A 85 2.70 6.73 8.66
CA ASN A 85 2.17 7.65 9.67
C ASN A 85 3.28 8.27 10.53
N LEU A 86 4.35 7.51 10.83
CA LEU A 86 5.53 8.03 11.53
C LEU A 86 6.34 9.01 10.67
N GLU A 87 6.44 8.76 9.36
CA GLU A 87 7.12 9.67 8.43
C GLU A 87 6.41 11.02 8.35
N VAL A 88 5.08 11.03 8.27
CA VAL A 88 4.28 12.28 8.29
C VAL A 88 4.54 13.07 9.57
N LEU A 89 4.57 12.41 10.73
CA LEU A 89 4.87 13.06 12.02
C LEU A 89 6.29 13.63 12.07
N ASN A 90 7.29 12.85 11.66
CA ASN A 90 8.69 13.28 11.64
C ASN A 90 8.90 14.48 10.70
N ASN A 91 8.22 14.50 9.56
CA ASN A 91 8.27 15.63 8.63
C ASN A 91 7.66 16.89 9.24
N TYR A 92 6.57 16.76 9.98
CA TYR A 92 5.97 17.86 10.74
C TYR A 92 6.91 18.38 11.84
N GLU A 93 7.52 17.50 12.63
CA GLU A 93 8.49 17.88 13.67
C GLU A 93 9.68 18.65 13.09
N LYS A 94 10.24 18.18 11.98
CA LYS A 94 11.32 18.89 11.27
C LYS A 94 10.90 20.26 10.75
N GLN A 95 9.68 20.39 10.23
CA GLN A 95 9.15 21.69 9.80
C GLN A 95 9.02 22.67 10.96
N GLN A 96 8.55 22.21 12.13
CA GLN A 96 8.45 23.04 13.32
C GLN A 96 9.82 23.50 13.83
N MET A 97 10.82 22.61 13.84
CA MET A 97 12.18 22.97 14.24
C MET A 97 12.83 23.99 13.30
N ASN A 98 12.54 23.95 12.00
CA ASN A 98 13.09 24.89 11.02
C ASN A 98 12.41 26.27 11.06
N ASN A 99 11.21 26.36 11.62
CA ASN A 99 10.41 27.59 11.69
C ASN A 99 10.48 28.30 13.05
N ALA A 100 11.16 27.70 14.03
CA ALA A 100 11.38 28.24 15.38
C ALA A 100 12.71 29.01 15.46
#